data_AF-A0A7C7ZGK6-F1
#
_entry.id   AF-A0A7C7ZGK6-F1
#
_cell.length_a   1.000
_cell.length_b   1.000
_cell.length_c   1.000
_cell.angle_alpha   90.00
_cell.angle_beta   90.00
_cell.angle_gamma   90.00
#
_symmetry.space_group_name_H-M   'P 1'
#
loop_
_entity.id
_entity.type
_entity.pdbx_description
1 polymer ?
#
loop_
_entity_poly.entity_id
_entity_poly.type
_entity_poly.pdbx_seq_one_letter_code
_entity_poly.pdbx_strand_id
1 'polypeptide(L)' 'MVSAEDIENALNEWTALGWTFENTQFAMRDSSKRPAMAFITFSRNDENE' A
#
# COMPACT_ATOMS: atom_id res chain seq x y z
N MET A 1 13.89 4.09 -3.13
CA MET A 1 13.39 2.74 -3.42
C MET A 1 12.37 2.44 -2.36
N VAL A 2 11.29 1.76 -2.67
CA VAL A 2 10.35 1.32 -1.64
C VAL A 2 10.96 0.12 -0.91
N SER A 3 10.95 0.13 0.43
CA SER A 3 11.38 -1.01 1.25
C SER A 3 10.18 -1.83 1.73
N ALA A 4 10.44 -3.04 2.24
CA ALA A 4 9.39 -3.86 2.85
C ALA A 4 8.84 -3.21 4.13
N GLU A 5 9.71 -2.55 4.91
CA GLU A 5 9.35 -1.84 6.14
C GLU A 5 8.42 -0.65 5.84
N ASP A 6 8.66 0.10 4.76
CA ASP A 6 7.77 1.19 4.35
C ASP A 6 6.35 0.69 4.03
N ILE A 7 6.26 -0.47 3.38
CA ILE A 7 4.97 -1.09 3.01
C ILE A 7 4.27 -1.64 4.25
N GLU A 8 5.01 -2.31 5.14
CA GLU A 8 4.47 -2.86 6.38
C GLU A 8 3.93 -1.75 7.30
N ASN A 9 4.67 -0.64 7.43
CA ASN A 9 4.22 0.52 8.20
C ASN A 9 2.92 1.11 7.63
N ALA A 10 2.84 1.28 6.31
CA ALA A 10 1.64 1.78 5.66
C ALA A 10 0.45 0.82 5.86
N LEU A 11 0.64 -0.49 5.69
CA LEU A 11 -0.41 -1.48 5.93
C LEU A 11 -0.91 -1.43 7.37
N ASN A 12 0.00 -1.44 8.35
CA ASN A 12 -0.34 -1.40 9.77
C ASN A 12 -1.09 -0.12 10.14
N GLU A 13 -0.66 1.04 9.65
CA GLU A 13 -1.31 2.32 9.95
C GLU A 13 -2.75 2.36 9.44
N TRP A 14 -2.97 2.06 8.15
CA TRP A 14 -4.29 2.18 7.54
C TRP A 14 -5.26 1.09 8.00
N THR A 15 -4.79 -0.14 8.20
CA THR A 15 -5.64 -1.21 8.75
C THR A 15 -6.03 -0.94 10.20
N ALA A 16 -5.15 -0.36 11.02
CA ALA A 16 -5.49 0.07 12.38
C ALA A 16 -6.57 1.17 12.41
N LEU A 17 -6.66 1.98 11.35
CA LEU A 17 -7.71 2.99 11.16
C LEU A 17 -9.04 2.40 10.62
N GLY A 18 -9.13 1.07 10.49
CA GLY A 18 -10.33 0.38 10.03
C GLY A 18 -10.49 0.36 8.52
N TRP A 19 -9.43 0.64 7.75
CA TRP A 19 -9.45 0.47 6.30
C TRP A 19 -9.13 -0.98 5.93
N THR A 20 -9.80 -1.47 4.88
CA THR A 20 -9.54 -2.79 4.31
C THR A 20 -8.51 -2.66 3.19
N PHE A 21 -7.44 -3.44 3.27
CA PHE A 21 -6.45 -3.50 2.20
C PHE A 21 -7.01 -4.25 0.98
N GLU A 22 -6.83 -3.68 -0.22
CA GLU A 22 -7.32 -4.25 -1.48
C GLU A 22 -6.18 -4.79 -2.35
N ASN A 23 -5.19 -3.93 -2.66
CA ASN A 23 -4.15 -4.27 -3.62
C ASN A 23 -2.90 -3.39 -3.47
N THR A 24 -1.75 -3.91 -3.89
CA THR A 24 -0.48 -3.19 -4.00
C THR A 24 0.06 -3.27 -5.43
N GLN A 25 0.39 -2.12 -6.03
CA GLN A 25 0.98 -2.02 -7.36
C GLN A 25 2.38 -1.43 -7.27
N PHE A 26 3.36 -2.12 -7.85
CA PHE A 26 4.74 -1.68 -7.87
C PHE A 26 5.08 -0.96 -9.17
N ALA A 27 5.57 0.27 -9.07
CA ALA A 27 6.12 1.00 -10.21
C ALA A 27 7.62 0.70 -10.35
N MET A 28 7.96 -0.02 -11.42
CA MET A 28 9.34 -0.37 -11.75
C MET A 28 10.05 0.80 -12.43
N ARG A 29 11.35 0.96 -12.18
CA ARG A 29 12.18 1.95 -12.89
C ARG A 29 12.90 1.24 -14.04
N ASP A 30 12.85 1.78 -15.25
CA ASP A 30 13.29 1.14 -16.51
C ASP A 30 14.73 0.58 -16.54
N SER A 31 15.59 0.97 -15.59
CA SER A 31 16.98 0.52 -15.53
C SER A 31 17.33 -0.31 -14.28
N SER A 32 16.36 -0.64 -13.42
CA SER A 32 16.63 -1.38 -12.17
C SER A 32 15.55 -2.40 -11.87
N LYS A 33 15.95 -3.65 -11.57
CA LYS A 33 15.07 -4.73 -11.08
C LYS A 33 14.45 -4.44 -9.70
N ARG A 34 14.54 -3.20 -9.20
CA ARG A 34 14.03 -2.78 -7.90
C ARG A 34 12.91 -1.77 -8.12
N PRO A 35 11.71 -2.01 -7.55
CA PRO A 35 10.62 -1.06 -7.65
C PRO A 35 11.02 0.27 -7.02
N ALA A 36 10.74 1.36 -7.73
CA ALA A 36 11.02 2.71 -7.25
C ALA A 36 9.93 3.20 -6.30
N MET A 37 8.70 2.72 -6.50
CA MET A 37 7.50 3.14 -5.78
C MET A 37 6.51 1.99 -5.67
N ALA A 38 5.64 2.05 -4.66
CA ALA A 38 4.47 1.20 -4.53
C ALA A 38 3.24 2.07 -4.29
N PHE A 39 2.12 1.73 -4.94
CA PHE A 39 0.79 2.26 -4.65
C PHE A 39 0.02 1.20 -3.89
N ILE A 40 -0.56 1.57 -2.74
CA ILE A 40 -1.33 0.67 -1.88
C ILE A 40 -2.77 1.21 -1.86
N THR A 41 -3.72 0.37 -2.27
CA THR A 41 -5.13 0.73 -2.33
C THR A 41 -5.85 0.17 -1.12
N PHE A 42 -6.65 1.02 -0.50
CA PHE A 42 -7.53 0.67 0.60
C PHE A 42 -8.97 1.03 0.26
N SER A 43 -9.91 0.23 0.74
CA SER A 43 -11.34 0.50 0.71
C SER A 43 -11.86 0.60 2.14
N ARG A 44 -12.99 1.27 2.30
CA ARG A 44 -13.73 1.28 3.56
C ARG A 44 -15.20 1.38 3.22
N ASN A 45 -15.97 0.41 3.71
CA ASN A 45 -17.42 0.54 3.73
C ASN A 45 -17.74 1.43 4.92
N ASP A 46 -18.08 2.69 4.66
CA ASP A 46 -18.78 3.47 5.67
C ASP A 46 -20.18 2.86 5.78
N GLU A 47 -20.35 1.93 6.72
CA GLU A 47 -21.66 1.47 7.18
C GLU A 47 -22.35 2.64 7.90
N ASN A 48 -22.77 3.64 7.14
CA ASN A 48 -23.80 4.60 7.51
C ASN A 48 -25.02 4.31 6.62
N GLU A 49 -25.70 3.20 6.90
CA GLU A 49 -27.08 2.96 6.44
C GLU A 49 -27.97 2.59 7.63
#